data_AF-A0A1V4YV64-F1
#
_entry.id   AF-A0A1V4YV64-F1
#
_cell.length_a   1.000
_cell.length_b   1.000
_cell.length_c   1.000
_cell.angle_alpha   90.00
_cell.angle_beta   90.00
_cell.angle_gamma   90.00
#
_symmetry.space_group_name_H-M   'P 1'
#
loop_
_entity.id
_entity.type
_entity.pdbx_description
1 polymer ?
#
loop_
_entity_poly.entity_id
_entity_poly.type
_entity_poly.pdbx_seq_one_letter_code
_entity_poly.pdbx_strand_id
1 'polypeptide(L)' 'MAASVPWETALELCEEVRAENRRKKLRFLSFQALPCWGCEGFSKGDPAKMCIANGCSLVGARYLKR' A
#
# COMPACT_ATOMS: atom_id res chain seq x y z
N MET A 1 -7.62 14.06 8.03
CA MET A 1 -6.29 13.42 8.14
C MET A 1 -6.50 12.02 8.69
N ALA A 2 -6.07 10.95 8.00
CA ALA A 2 -6.11 9.62 8.61
C ALA A 2 -5.21 9.69 9.85
N ALA A 3 -5.79 9.42 11.03
CA ALA A 3 -5.07 9.36 12.29
C ALA A 3 -3.76 8.57 12.07
N SER A 4 -2.66 9.16 12.51
CA SER A 4 -1.28 8.74 12.23
C SER A 4 -1.11 7.23 12.43
N VAL A 5 -1.25 6.46 11.35
CA VAL A 5 -0.92 5.03 11.35
C VAL A 5 0.55 4.98 11.78
N PRO A 6 0.87 4.28 12.89
CA PRO A 6 2.25 4.15 13.32
C PRO A 6 3.11 3.65 12.16
N TRP A 7 4.32 4.19 12.02
CA TRP A 7 5.19 3.91 10.88
C TRP A 7 5.41 2.41 10.65
N GLU A 8 5.64 1.69 11.73
CA GLU A 8 5.78 0.23 11.77
C GLU A 8 4.52 -0.50 11.25
N THR A 9 3.34 -0.10 11.73
CA THR A 9 2.06 -0.67 11.28
C THR A 9 1.79 -0.34 9.81
N ALA A 10 2.17 0.86 9.35
CA ALA A 10 2.03 1.25 7.96
C ALA A 10 2.94 0.43 7.03
N LEU A 11 4.15 0.07 7.49
CA LEU A 11 5.06 -0.82 6.78
C LEU A 11 4.45 -2.22 6.62
N GLU A 12 4.04 -2.85 7.72
CA GLU A 12 3.44 -4.18 7.70
C GLU A 12 2.21 -4.22 6.77
N LEU A 13 1.29 -3.27 6.92
CA LEU A 13 0.09 -3.21 6.10
C LEU A 13 0.41 -2.94 4.61
N CYS A 14 1.43 -2.13 4.31
CA CYS A 14 1.86 -1.89 2.94
C CYS A 14 2.46 -3.17 2.32
N GLU A 15 3.23 -3.95 3.08
CA GLU A 15 3.75 -5.24 2.64
C GLU A 15 2.64 -6.27 2.41
N GLU A 16 1.66 -6.36 3.31
CA GLU A 16 0.49 -7.22 3.14
C GLU A 16 -0.30 -6.87 1.87
N VAL A 17 -0.62 -5.60 1.67
CA VAL A 17 -1.33 -5.11 0.48
C VAL A 17 -0.54 -5.44 -0.79
N ARG A 18 0.79 -5.30 -0.76
CA ARG A 18 1.65 -5.68 -1.89
C ARG A 18 1.68 -7.17 -2.11
N ALA A 19 1.78 -7.98 -1.07
CA ALA A 19 1.78 -9.44 -1.17
C ALA A 19 0.46 -9.93 -1.78
N GLU A 20 -0.68 -9.39 -1.34
CA GLU A 20 -1.98 -9.69 -1.92
C GLU A 20 -2.10 -9.24 -3.38
N ASN A 21 -1.70 -8.01 -3.69
CA ASN A 21 -1.76 -7.49 -5.05
C ASN A 21 -0.80 -8.23 -6.00
N ARG A 22 0.33 -8.77 -5.50
CA ARG A 22 1.22 -9.66 -6.28
C ARG A 22 0.59 -11.03 -6.55
N ARG A 23 -0.22 -11.56 -5.62
CA ARG A 23 -0.94 -12.84 -5.81
C ARG A 23 -2.14 -12.72 -6.74
N LYS A 24 -2.70 -11.51 -6.93
CA LYS A 24 -3.75 -11.27 -7.92
C LYS A 24 -3.18 -11.40 -9.34
N LYS A 25 -3.44 -12.55 -9.99
CA LYS A 25 -3.07 -12.82 -11.40
C LYS A 25 -3.55 -11.73 -12.37
N LEU A 26 -4.61 -11.02 -12.01
CA LEU A 26 -5.20 -9.91 -12.75
C LEU A 26 -4.82 -8.54 -12.14
N ARG A 27 -3.53 -8.31 -11.94
CA ARG A 27 -3.00 -7.06 -11.36
C ARG A 27 -3.40 -5.82 -12.16
N PHE A 28 -3.61 -5.97 -13.46
CA PHE A 28 -3.98 -4.91 -14.38
C PHE A 28 -5.50 -4.65 -14.45
N LEU A 29 -6.31 -5.58 -13.93
CA LEU A 29 -7.78 -5.47 -13.93
C LEU A 29 -8.32 -4.93 -12.60
N SER A 30 -7.47 -4.83 -11.56
CA SER A 30 -7.87 -4.36 -10.25
C SER A 30 -7.47 -2.89 -10.08
N PHE A 31 -8.46 -2.01 -10.00
CA PHE A 31 -8.28 -0.56 -9.77
C PHE A 31 -7.43 -0.23 -8.53
N GLN A 32 -7.33 -1.15 -7.58
CA GLN A 32 -6.50 -1.01 -6.38
C GLN A 32 -5.04 -1.47 -6.59
N ALA A 33 -4.79 -2.35 -7.56
CA ALA A 33 -3.46 -2.87 -7.84
C ALA A 33 -2.66 -1.96 -8.80
N LEU A 34 -3.36 -1.20 -9.64
CA LEU A 34 -2.77 -0.19 -10.54
C LEU A 34 -1.98 0.91 -9.79
N PRO A 35 -2.54 1.61 -8.77
CA PRO A 35 -1.80 2.62 -8.01
C PRO A 35 -0.68 2.01 -7.17
N CYS A 36 -0.83 0.75 -6.73
CA CYS A 36 0.21 0.03 -6.00
C CYS A 36 1.42 -0.27 -6.90
N TRP A 37 1.20 -0.59 -8.18
CA TRP A 37 2.28 -0.77 -9.16
C TRP A 37 2.95 0.57 -9.52
N GLY A 38 2.16 1.64 -9.68
CA GLY A 38 2.68 2.99 -9.88
C GLY A 38 3.56 3.47 -8.71
N CYS A 39 3.12 3.24 -7.47
CA CYS A 39 3.92 3.56 -6.28
C CYS A 39 5.18 2.69 -6.18
N GLU A 40 5.08 1.38 -6.43
CA GLU A 40 6.24 0.48 -6.41
C GLU A 40 7.31 0.92 -7.42
N GLY A 41 6.89 1.33 -8.63
CA GLY A 41 7.77 1.86 -9.67
C GLY A 41 8.37 3.23 -9.32
N PHE A 42 7.54 4.18 -8.87
CA PHE A 42 7.99 5.54 -8.54
C PHE A 42 8.95 5.56 -7.34
N SER A 43 8.66 4.76 -6.32
CA SER A 43 9.47 4.65 -5.11
C SER A 43 10.66 3.69 -5.29
N LYS A 44 10.83 3.05 -6.46
CA LYS A 44 11.89 2.07 -6.76
C LYS A 44 12.01 0.95 -5.71
N GLY A 45 10.89 0.54 -5.12
CA GLY A 45 10.90 -0.48 -4.08
C GLY A 45 11.19 0.02 -2.65
N ASP A 46 11.47 1.31 -2.45
CA ASP A 46 11.68 1.92 -1.13
C ASP A 46 10.35 2.11 -0.36
N PRO A 47 10.13 1.35 0.74
CA PRO A 47 8.86 1.38 1.45
C PRO A 47 8.63 2.70 2.19
N ALA A 48 9.69 3.42 2.56
CA ALA A 48 9.60 4.73 3.21
C ALA A 48 9.02 5.80 2.27
N LYS A 49 9.22 5.64 0.97
CA LYS A 49 8.68 6.51 -0.09
C LYS A 49 7.36 6.01 -0.67
N MET A 50 6.80 4.93 -0.15
CA MET A 50 5.55 4.32 -0.65
C MET A 50 4.34 4.72 0.20
N CYS A 51 3.57 3.73 0.67
CA CYS A 51 2.26 3.89 1.26
C CYS A 51 2.23 4.86 2.46
N ILE A 52 3.41 5.10 3.03
CA ILE A 52 3.64 5.83 4.27
C ILE A 52 3.92 7.32 4.02
N ALA A 53 4.64 7.66 2.95
CA ALA A 53 4.96 9.05 2.62
C ALA A 53 3.76 9.83 2.06
N ASN A 54 2.90 9.17 1.26
CA ASN A 54 1.78 9.82 0.56
C ASN A 54 0.39 9.42 1.09
N GLY A 55 0.31 8.69 2.21
CA GLY A 55 -0.97 8.31 2.83
C GLY A 55 -1.83 7.41 1.92
N CYS A 56 -1.44 6.15 1.77
CA CYS A 56 -2.20 5.22 0.95
C CYS A 56 -3.58 4.91 1.55
N SER A 57 -4.64 5.16 0.78
CA SER A 57 -6.02 4.84 1.17
C SER A 57 -6.25 3.35 1.45
N LEU A 58 -5.49 2.46 0.82
CA LEU A 58 -5.55 1.02 1.10
C LEU A 58 -5.02 0.69 2.50
N VAL A 59 -3.90 1.29 2.89
CA VAL A 59 -3.32 1.09 4.23
C VAL A 59 -4.24 1.69 5.30
N GLY A 60 -4.75 2.90 5.08
CA GLY A 60 -5.73 3.52 5.98
C GLY A 60 -7.01 2.69 6.12
N ALA A 61 -7.55 2.18 5.02
CA ALA A 61 -8.74 1.32 5.05
C ALA A 61 -8.49 -0.03 5.75
N ARG A 62 -7.27 -0.57 5.65
CA ARG A 62 -6.87 -1.81 6.32
C ARG A 62 -6.68 -1.61 7.82
N TYR A 63 -6.07 -0.48 8.19
CA TYR A 63 -5.89 -0.08 9.58
C TYR A 63 -7.24 0.15 10.28
N LEU A 64 -8.20 0.80 9.61
CA LEU A 64 -9.55 1.02 10.16
C LEU A 64 -10.40 -0.25 10.28
N LYS A 65 -10.01 -1.34 9.60
CA LYS A 65 -10.69 -2.65 9.67
C LYS A 65 -10.10 -3.59 10.72
N ARG A 66 -9.01 -3.19 11.37
CA ARG A 66 -8.33 -3.96 12.40
C ARG A 66 -8.77 -3.48 13.77
#